data_AF-A0A4R2TC27-F1
#
_entry.id   AF-A0A4R2TC27-F1
#
_cell.length_a   1.000
_cell.length_b   1.000
_cell.length_c   1.000
_cell.angle_alpha   90.00
_cell.angle_beta   90.00
_cell.angle_gamma   90.00
#
_symmetry.space_group_name_H-M   'P 1'
#
loop_
_entity.id
_entity.type
_entity.pdbx_description
1 polymer ?
#
loop_
_entity_poly.entity_id
_entity_poly.type
_entity_poly.pdbx_seq_one_letter_code
_entity_poly.pdbx_strand_id
1 'polypeptide(L)' 'MDELTTSIVGIDFPNEDASKSNRRMECMMCAPGDLVELRLEPKNPFDANTVVVWSDRGT' A
#
# COMPACT_ATOMS: atom_id res chain seq x y z
N MET A 1 5.24 -23.04 6.94
CA MET A 1 4.80 -21.84 6.23
C MET A 1 5.83 -20.80 6.58
N ASP A 2 6.62 -20.36 5.61
CA ASP A 2 7.63 -19.36 5.89
C ASP A 2 6.93 -18.01 5.79
N GLU A 3 6.95 -17.27 6.89
CA GLU A 3 6.32 -15.96 7.00
C GLU A 3 7.41 -14.88 6.88
N LEU A 4 7.09 -13.82 6.15
CA LEU A 4 7.95 -12.64 6.03
C LEU A 4 7.21 -11.43 6.59
N THR A 5 7.82 -10.77 7.57
CA THR A 5 7.35 -9.47 8.05
C THR A 5 8.12 -8.37 7.30
N THR A 6 7.40 -7.40 6.76
CA THR A 6 7.99 -6.23 6.11
C THR A 6 7.21 -4.96 6.45
N SER A 7 7.84 -3.80 6.30
CA SER A 7 7.23 -2.51 6.57
C SER A 7 6.51 -1.96 5.33
N ILE A 8 5.35 -1.34 5.54
CA ILE A 8 4.72 -0.49 4.53
C ILE A 8 5.43 0.87 4.55
N VAL A 9 5.92 1.32 3.39
CA VAL A 9 6.66 2.57 3.24
C VAL A 9 5.93 3.54 2.32
N GLY A 10 6.35 4.80 2.34
CA GLY A 10 5.86 5.83 1.42
C GLY A 10 4.47 6.40 1.75
N ILE A 11 3.96 6.15 2.96
CA ILE A 11 2.65 6.63 3.42
C ILE A 11 2.52 8.16 3.47
N ASP A 12 3.66 8.86 3.52
CA ASP A 12 3.73 10.33 3.57
C ASP A 12 3.86 10.98 2.19
N PHE A 13 4.04 10.20 1.13
CA PHE A 13 4.04 10.75 -0.22
C PHE A 13 2.60 11.00 -0.68
N PRO A 14 2.33 12.16 -1.31
CA PRO A 14 1.01 12.47 -1.84
C PRO A 14 0.60 11.45 -2.90
N ASN A 15 -0.70 11.14 -2.95
CA ASN A 15 -1.26 10.40 -4.08
C ASN A 15 -1.18 11.26 -5.34
N GLU A 16 -1.01 10.63 -6.50
CA GLU A 16 -1.02 11.35 -7.79
C GLU A 16 -2.33 12.10 -7.98
N ASP A 17 -3.44 11.47 -7.58
CA ASP A 17 -4.76 12.09 -7.50
C ASP A 17 -4.99 12.65 -6.08
N ALA A 18 -4.79 13.95 -5.93
CA ALA A 18 -4.97 14.67 -4.68
C ALA A 18 -6.43 14.81 -4.23
N SER A 19 -7.41 14.43 -5.07
CA SER A 19 -8.84 14.41 -4.69
C SER A 19 -9.22 13.16 -3.90
N LYS A 20 -8.37 12.13 -3.89
CA LYS A 20 -8.54 10.91 -3.11
C LYS A 20 -7.97 11.07 -1.70
N SER A 21 -8.33 10.12 -0.83
CA SER A 21 -7.69 9.91 0.49
C SER A 21 -6.16 9.93 0.37
N ASN A 22 -5.44 10.23 1.47
CA ASN A 22 -3.98 10.07 1.50
C ASN A 22 -3.58 8.70 2.08
N ARG A 23 -2.42 8.17 1.68
CA ARG A 23 -1.94 6.84 2.07
C ARG A 23 -1.81 6.68 3.59
N ARG A 24 -1.39 7.73 4.31
CA ARG A 24 -1.35 7.75 5.78
C ARG A 24 -2.72 7.55 6.41
N MET A 25 -3.76 8.22 5.91
CA MET A 25 -5.13 8.08 6.40
C MET A 25 -5.62 6.65 6.21
N GLU A 26 -5.36 6.06 5.03
CA GLU A 26 -5.73 4.68 4.75
C GLU A 26 -5.08 3.69 5.74
N CYS A 27 -3.79 3.84 6.00
CA CYS A 27 -3.09 3.01 7.00
C CYS A 27 -3.62 3.21 8.43
N MET A 28 -3.99 4.43 8.80
CA MET A 28 -4.54 4.74 10.13
C MET A 28 -5.95 4.18 10.36
N MET A 29 -6.69 3.89 9.29
CA MET A 29 -8.00 3.24 9.37
C MET A 29 -7.90 1.73 9.49
N CYS A 30 -6.75 1.13 9.18
CA CYS A 30 -6.53 -0.30 9.38
C CYS A 30 -6.32 -0.64 10.86
N ALA A 31 -6.91 -1.74 11.31
CA ALA A 31 -6.65 -2.35 12.60
C ALA A 31 -5.69 -3.55 12.46
N PRO A 32 -4.96 -3.92 13.53
CA PRO A 32 -4.19 -5.17 13.54
C PRO A 32 -5.09 -6.37 13.24
N GLY A 33 -4.71 -7.16 12.22
CA GLY A 33 -5.48 -8.31 11.75
C GLY A 33 -6.29 -8.05 10.47
N ASP A 34 -6.40 -6.79 10.04
CA ASP A 34 -7.03 -6.47 8.75
C ASP A 34 -6.25 -7.09 7.59
N LEU A 35 -6.99 -7.63 6.62
CA LEU A 35 -6.42 -8.17 5.41
C LEU A 35 -5.98 -7.04 4.48
N VAL A 36 -4.87 -7.30 3.79
CA VAL A 36 -4.36 -6.43 2.72
C VAL A 36 -4.06 -7.25 1.48
N GLU A 37 -4.21 -6.63 0.32
CA GLU A 37 -3.85 -7.20 -0.97
C GLU A 37 -2.50 -6.66 -1.43
N LEU A 38 -1.60 -7.57 -1.83
CA LEU A 38 -0.31 -7.23 -2.44
C LEU A 38 -0.42 -7.36 -3.96
N ARG A 39 -0.14 -6.27 -4.69
CA ARG A 39 -0.15 -6.28 -6.16
C ARG A 39 1.21 -5.87 -6.71
N LEU A 40 1.76 -6.70 -7.59
CA LEU A 40 3.00 -6.38 -8.29
C LEU A 40 2.73 -5.32 -9.39
N GLU A 41 3.58 -4.31 -9.47
CA GLU A 41 3.54 -3.27 -10.50
C GLU A 41 4.79 -3.33 -11.40
N PRO A 42 4.88 -4.28 -12.35
CA PRO A 42 6.09 -4.49 -13.16
C PRO A 42 6.36 -3.35 -14.16
N LYS A 43 5.39 -2.45 -14.34
CA LYS A 43 5.50 -1.29 -15.22
C LYS A 43 5.79 0.00 -14.46
N ASN A 44 6.01 -0.06 -13.15
CA ASN A 44 6.40 1.11 -12.37
C ASN A 44 7.72 1.67 -12.93
N PRO A 45 7.79 2.99 -13.22
CA PRO A 45 8.94 3.57 -13.90
C PRO A 45 10.21 3.66 -13.03
N PHE A 46 10.07 3.49 -11.71
CA PHE A 46 11.18 3.59 -10.76
C PHE A 46 11.75 2.23 -10.36
N ASP A 47 10.88 1.22 -10.21
CA ASP A 47 11.29 -0.14 -9.84
C ASP A 47 10.29 -1.19 -10.35
N ALA A 48 10.75 -2.11 -11.21
CA ALA A 48 9.94 -3.20 -11.77
C ALA A 48 9.51 -4.26 -10.73
N ASN A 49 10.08 -4.25 -9.53
CA ASN A 49 9.67 -5.14 -8.43
C ASN A 49 8.73 -4.45 -7.42
N THR A 50 8.24 -3.24 -7.73
CA THR A 50 7.31 -2.52 -6.85
C THR A 50 6.10 -3.39 -6.51
N VAL A 51 5.79 -3.49 -5.22
CA VAL A 51 4.57 -4.13 -4.73
C VAL A 51 3.74 -3.07 -4.02
N VAL A 52 2.56 -2.77 -4.55
CA VAL A 52 1.59 -1.88 -3.91
C VAL A 52 0.72 -2.66 -2.93
N VAL A 53 0.37 -2.01 -1.83
CA VAL A 53 -0.46 -2.58 -0.75
C VAL A 53 -1.81 -1.88 -0.75
N TRP A 54 -2.88 -2.67 -0.84
CA TRP A 54 -4.26 -2.19 -0.79
C TRP A 54 -4.95 -2.71 0.46
N SER A 55 -5.69 -1.85 1.16
CA SER A 55 -6.62 -2.30 2.19
C SER A 55 -7.81 -3.03 1.56
N ASP A 56 -8.60 -3.69 2.40
CA ASP A 56 -9.87 -4.32 2.02
C ASP A 56 -10.89 -3.33 1.39
N ARG A 57 -10.72 -2.02 1.62
CA ARG A 57 -11.54 -0.94 1.06
C ARG A 57 -11.19 -0.59 -0.38
N GLY A 58 -10.03 -1.00 -0.88
CA GLY A 58 -9.62 -0.80 -2.28
C GLY A 58 -9.40 0.66 -2.67
N THR A 59 -9.00 1.52 -1.72
CA THR A 59 -8.80 2.96 -1.90
C THR A 59 -7.36 3.42 -1.79
#